data_AF-A0AAW3EMS2-F1
#
_entry.id   AF-A0AAW3EMS2-F1
#
_cell.length_a   1.000
_cell.length_b   1.000
_cell.length_c   1.000
_cell.angle_alpha   90.00
_cell.angle_beta   90.00
_cell.angle_gamma   90.00
#
_symmetry.space_group_name_H-M   'P 1'
#
loop_
_entity.id
_entity.type
_entity.pdbx_description
1 polymer ?
#
loop_
_entity_poly.entity_id
_entity_poly.type
_entity_poly.pdbx_seq_one_letter_code
_entity_poly.pdbx_strand_id
1 'polypeptide(L)'
;MMKKLAIGVLLMAGVSGLIGCHTRSQVQEEPLTPMAQSYRGVLPCADCEGVDTSLFLEKDGTFILHKQYKTTLPGENVFAAYGQWRRTADKLVLTERSGEKHYFRPVDKGLELLDEQGQPINSPLPRQLTVSEQPLPKTPMLMKGMYRYMADVATFSDCATGKTFVMEDSAELERQYFRIRNTAGQAVLLVLPAHFAVIPSMEEGQMVKAVVPDGKNKALMNADLNCDS
;
A
#
# COMPACT_ATOMS: atom_id res chain seq x y z
N MET A 1 -39.25 40.78 76.91
CA MET A 1 -38.42 40.27 78.01
C MET A 1 -37.84 38.91 77.58
N MET A 2 -36.50 38.87 77.44
CA MET A 2 -35.56 37.75 77.32
C MET A 2 -35.94 36.36 76.74
N LYS A 3 -35.18 35.99 75.69
CA LYS A 3 -34.46 34.71 75.42
C LYS A 3 -35.23 33.38 75.48
N LYS A 4 -35.06 32.54 74.44
CA LYS A 4 -34.18 31.35 74.47
C LYS A 4 -34.07 30.63 73.11
N LEU A 5 -32.94 29.95 72.98
CA LEU A 5 -32.34 29.29 71.82
C LEU A 5 -32.84 27.86 71.59
N ALA A 6 -32.75 27.47 70.32
CA ALA A 6 -32.37 26.16 69.76
C ALA A 6 -33.35 24.97 69.79
N ILE A 7 -33.49 24.33 68.61
CA ILE A 7 -33.17 22.94 68.24
C ILE A 7 -34.03 22.56 67.03
N GLY A 8 -33.38 22.08 65.96
CA GLY A 8 -33.99 21.88 64.64
C GLY A 8 -34.59 20.50 64.41
N VAL A 9 -35.17 20.31 63.22
CA VAL A 9 -35.43 19.01 62.58
C VAL A 9 -35.34 19.17 61.05
N LEU A 10 -34.54 18.29 60.45
CA LEU A 10 -34.39 17.97 59.03
C LEU A 10 -35.74 17.68 58.34
N LEU A 11 -35.90 18.12 57.09
CA LEU A 11 -36.69 17.39 56.08
C LEU A 11 -36.17 17.71 54.67
N MET A 12 -35.46 16.74 54.12
CA MET A 12 -34.99 16.65 52.73
C MET A 12 -36.09 16.05 51.85
N ALA A 13 -36.39 16.69 50.71
CA ALA A 13 -36.87 16.10 49.45
C ALA A 13 -37.26 17.27 48.52
N GLY A 14 -36.90 17.38 47.25
CA GLY A 14 -36.12 16.54 46.35
C GLY A 14 -36.15 17.26 45.00
N VAL A 15 -34.97 17.63 44.47
CA VAL A 15 -34.85 18.12 43.09
C VAL A 15 -34.10 17.04 42.34
N SER A 16 -34.87 16.18 41.67
CA SER A 16 -34.34 15.17 40.75
C SER A 16 -33.78 15.88 39.52
N GLY A 17 -32.49 16.21 39.57
CA GLY A 17 -31.72 16.54 38.37
C GLY A 17 -31.52 15.28 37.54
N LEU A 18 -32.19 15.19 36.39
CA LEU A 18 -31.86 14.23 35.35
C LEU A 18 -30.55 14.67 34.67
N ILE A 19 -29.42 14.38 35.32
CA ILE A 19 -28.12 14.40 34.65
C ILE A 19 -28.06 13.12 33.82
N GLY A 20 -28.48 13.22 32.56
CA GLY A 20 -28.25 12.18 31.58
C GLY A 20 -26.75 11.94 31.46
N CYS A 21 -26.28 10.75 31.84
CA CYS A 21 -24.94 10.29 31.53
C CYS A 21 -24.78 10.18 30.01
N HIS A 22 -24.29 11.23 29.36
CA HIS A 22 -23.66 11.10 28.06
C HIS A 22 -22.31 10.41 28.28
N THR A 23 -22.32 9.08 28.36
CA THR A 23 -21.11 8.27 28.20
C THR A 23 -20.71 8.38 26.73
N ARG A 24 -20.00 9.47 26.39
CA ARG A 24 -19.27 9.54 25.13
C ARG A 24 -18.19 8.47 25.26
N SER A 25 -18.42 7.30 24.66
CA SER A 25 -17.37 6.32 24.44
C SER A 25 -16.29 7.01 23.63
N GLN A 26 -15.30 7.57 24.32
CA GLN A 26 -14.03 7.90 23.70
C GLN A 26 -13.44 6.55 23.35
N VAL A 27 -13.64 6.12 22.11
CA VAL A 27 -12.82 5.06 21.51
C VAL A 27 -11.41 5.61 21.58
N GLN A 28 -10.67 5.15 22.59
CA GLN A 28 -9.28 5.52 22.75
C GLN A 28 -8.54 4.82 21.63
N GLU A 29 -8.29 5.56 20.55
CA GLU A 29 -7.48 5.08 19.43
C GLU A 29 -6.11 4.70 19.99
N GLU A 30 -5.79 3.40 19.97
CA GLU A 30 -4.46 2.94 20.35
C GLU A 30 -3.43 3.58 19.43
N PRO A 31 -2.33 4.12 19.98
CA PRO A 31 -1.30 4.77 19.17
C PRO A 31 -0.68 3.77 18.20
N LEU A 32 -0.64 4.15 16.92
CA LEU A 32 -0.07 3.32 15.88
C LEU A 32 1.44 3.10 16.10
N THR A 33 1.83 1.86 16.34
CA THR A 33 3.24 1.44 16.31
C THR A 33 3.86 1.60 14.91
N PRO A 34 5.10 2.09 14.77
CA PRO A 34 5.78 2.14 13.47
C PRO A 34 5.90 0.75 12.84
N MET A 35 5.66 0.67 11.52
CA MET A 35 5.85 -0.56 10.75
C MET A 35 7.24 -0.62 10.14
N ALA A 36 7.76 -1.84 9.95
CA ALA A 36 8.94 -2.05 9.14
C ALA A 36 8.62 -1.80 7.67
N GLN A 37 9.66 -1.49 6.87
CA GLN A 37 9.49 -1.26 5.44
C GLN A 37 9.32 -2.57 4.65
N SER A 38 9.87 -3.69 5.12
CA SER A 38 9.73 -4.96 4.42
C SER A 38 9.53 -6.17 5.32
N TYR A 39 8.77 -7.12 4.80
CA TYR A 39 8.36 -8.35 5.47
C TYR A 39 8.51 -9.54 4.52
N ARG A 40 8.80 -10.73 5.06
CA ARG A 40 8.82 -11.99 4.32
C ARG A 40 8.31 -13.16 5.14
N GLY A 41 7.73 -14.15 4.47
CA GLY A 41 7.34 -15.42 5.06
C GLY A 41 6.76 -16.37 4.02
N VAL A 42 6.53 -17.63 4.42
CA VAL A 42 5.84 -18.61 3.57
C VAL A 42 4.40 -18.70 4.06
N LEU A 43 3.45 -18.25 3.24
CA LEU A 43 2.02 -18.29 3.54
C LEU A 43 1.40 -19.61 3.05
N PRO A 44 0.29 -20.06 3.68
CA PRO A 44 -0.40 -21.27 3.25
C PRO A 44 -0.95 -21.16 1.83
N CYS A 45 -0.98 -22.29 1.13
CA CYS A 45 -1.46 -22.41 -0.23
C CYS A 45 -2.45 -23.57 -0.30
N ALA A 46 -3.53 -23.44 -1.08
CA ALA A 46 -4.57 -24.45 -1.15
C ALA A 46 -4.12 -25.72 -1.90
N ASP A 47 -3.31 -25.55 -2.93
CA ASP A 47 -2.94 -26.56 -3.92
C ASP A 47 -1.42 -26.61 -4.18
N CYS A 48 -0.62 -26.00 -3.31
CA CYS A 48 0.84 -25.97 -3.41
C CYS A 48 1.52 -26.04 -2.04
N GLU A 49 2.84 -26.22 -2.00
CA GLU A 49 3.58 -26.38 -0.73
C GLU A 49 3.61 -25.10 0.12
N GLY A 50 3.27 -23.96 -0.48
CA GLY A 50 3.23 -22.66 0.16
C GLY A 50 3.59 -21.55 -0.82
N VAL A 51 3.37 -20.31 -0.39
CA VAL A 51 3.68 -19.11 -1.18
C VAL A 51 4.76 -18.31 -0.47
N ASP A 52 5.97 -18.30 -1.02
CA ASP A 52 7.04 -17.42 -0.54
C ASP A 52 6.68 -15.98 -0.89
N THR A 53 6.36 -15.21 0.15
CA THR A 53 5.72 -13.91 0.04
C THR A 53 6.64 -12.84 0.62
N SER A 54 6.93 -11.81 -0.17
CA SER A 54 7.64 -10.61 0.27
C SER A 54 6.74 -9.39 0.10
N LEU A 55 6.62 -8.57 1.14
CA LEU A 55 5.81 -7.36 1.16
C LEU A 55 6.68 -6.16 1.50
N PHE A 56 6.62 -5.13 0.67
CA PHE A 56 7.31 -3.85 0.83
C PHE A 56 6.27 -2.75 1.04
N LEU A 57 6.35 -2.01 2.13
CA LEU A 57 5.44 -0.92 2.49
C LEU A 57 6.19 0.40 2.44
N GLU A 58 5.82 1.24 1.50
CA GLU A 58 6.42 2.55 1.30
C GLU A 58 5.71 3.60 2.16
N LYS A 59 6.49 4.57 2.68
CA LYS A 59 5.96 5.67 3.51
C LYS A 59 4.95 6.54 2.77
N ASP A 60 4.98 6.52 1.44
CA ASP A 60 4.07 7.26 0.56
C ASP A 60 2.66 6.63 0.44
N GLY A 61 2.42 5.51 1.13
CA GLY A 61 1.16 4.75 1.11
C GLY A 61 1.07 3.70 0.00
N THR A 62 2.15 3.46 -0.75
CA THR A 62 2.21 2.41 -1.78
C THR A 62 2.86 1.13 -1.27
N PHE A 63 2.52 -0.01 -1.88
CA PHE A 63 3.17 -1.29 -1.57
C PHE A 63 3.60 -2.03 -2.82
N ILE A 64 4.54 -2.96 -2.64
CA ILE A 64 4.89 -3.98 -3.61
C ILE A 64 4.75 -5.35 -2.91
N LEU A 65 4.01 -6.26 -3.52
CA LEU A 65 3.77 -7.61 -3.04
C LEU A 65 4.34 -8.60 -4.06
N HIS A 66 5.29 -9.42 -3.64
CA HIS A 66 5.89 -10.48 -4.45
C HIS A 66 5.45 -11.83 -3.91
N LYS A 67 5.07 -12.75 -4.80
CA LYS A 67 4.62 -14.10 -4.48
C LYS A 67 5.33 -15.10 -5.39
N GLN A 68 5.98 -16.09 -4.80
CA GLN A 68 6.49 -17.27 -5.50
C GLN A 68 5.78 -18.52 -4.98
N TYR A 69 4.98 -19.13 -5.85
CA TYR A 69 4.25 -20.36 -5.57
C TYR A 69 5.20 -21.56 -5.65
N LYS A 70 5.26 -22.35 -4.59
CA LYS A 70 6.05 -23.58 -4.52
C LYS A 70 5.25 -24.73 -5.12
N THR A 71 5.31 -24.84 -6.46
CA THR A 71 4.59 -25.83 -7.26
C THR A 71 5.51 -26.51 -8.26
N THR A 72 5.19 -27.75 -8.60
CA THR A 72 5.84 -28.54 -9.68
C THR A 72 5.07 -28.46 -11.01
N LEU A 73 3.90 -27.82 -11.01
CA LEU A 73 3.08 -27.66 -12.21
C LEU A 73 3.77 -26.70 -13.20
N PRO A 74 3.65 -26.95 -14.52
CA PRO A 74 4.19 -26.06 -15.53
C PRO A 74 3.42 -24.74 -15.57
N GLY A 75 4.13 -23.62 -15.82
CA GLY A 75 3.54 -22.29 -15.94
C GLY A 75 4.33 -21.22 -15.21
N GLU A 76 3.84 -19.99 -15.22
CA GLU A 76 4.37 -18.92 -14.37
C GLU A 76 3.99 -19.20 -12.91
N ASN A 77 4.97 -19.10 -12.01
CA ASN A 77 4.80 -19.31 -10.58
C ASN A 77 5.35 -18.15 -9.73
N VAL A 78 5.83 -17.08 -10.38
CA VAL A 78 6.37 -15.88 -9.73
C VAL A 78 5.58 -14.68 -10.20
N PHE A 79 5.01 -13.94 -9.25
CA PHE A 79 4.14 -12.81 -9.51
C PHE A 79 4.53 -11.63 -8.62
N ALA A 80 4.33 -10.43 -9.14
CA ALA A 80 4.38 -9.22 -8.34
C ALA A 80 3.13 -8.39 -8.60
N ALA A 81 2.72 -7.65 -7.57
CA ALA A 81 1.64 -6.70 -7.61
C ALA A 81 2.03 -5.46 -6.82
N TYR A 82 1.36 -4.35 -7.12
CA TYR A 82 1.54 -3.09 -6.42
C TYR A 82 0.20 -2.38 -6.27
N GLY A 83 0.16 -1.42 -5.35
CA GLY A 83 -1.04 -0.65 -5.12
C GLY A 83 -0.90 0.24 -3.89
N GLN A 84 -2.01 0.48 -3.21
CA GLN A 84 -2.08 1.33 -2.03
C GLN A 84 -2.29 0.49 -0.77
N TRP A 85 -1.67 0.89 0.33
CA TRP A 85 -1.95 0.30 1.63
C TRP A 85 -2.52 1.34 2.59
N ARG A 86 -3.38 0.87 3.48
CA ARG A 86 -3.93 1.65 4.59
C ARG A 86 -3.90 0.81 5.84
N ARG A 87 -3.70 1.44 7.00
CA ARG A 87 -3.73 0.72 8.27
C ARG A 87 -4.60 1.41 9.32
N THR A 88 -5.06 0.58 10.23
CA THR A 88 -5.64 0.89 11.54
C THR A 88 -4.73 0.25 12.60
N ALA A 89 -5.13 0.27 13.87
CA ALA A 89 -4.38 -0.42 14.93
C ALA A 89 -4.39 -1.95 14.74
N ASP A 90 -5.51 -2.51 14.29
CA ASP A 90 -5.76 -3.95 14.20
C ASP A 90 -5.61 -4.52 12.78
N LYS A 91 -5.64 -3.67 11.75
CA LYS A 91 -5.71 -4.13 10.37
C LYS A 91 -4.85 -3.32 9.42
N LEU A 92 -4.08 -4.01 8.59
CA LEU A 92 -3.45 -3.53 7.37
C LEU A 92 -4.24 -4.05 6.17
N VAL A 93 -4.62 -3.14 5.27
CA VAL A 93 -5.32 -3.46 4.03
C VAL A 93 -4.42 -3.05 2.86
N LEU A 94 -4.08 -4.01 2.02
CA LEU A 94 -3.45 -3.77 0.72
C LEU A 94 -4.55 -3.77 -0.34
N THR A 95 -4.58 -2.79 -1.22
CA THR A 95 -5.48 -2.74 -2.37
C THR A 95 -4.64 -2.64 -3.63
N GLU A 96 -4.59 -3.73 -4.39
CA GLU A 96 -3.91 -3.80 -5.67
C GLU A 96 -4.57 -2.89 -6.70
N ARG A 97 -3.86 -2.58 -7.79
CA ARG A 97 -4.43 -1.87 -8.94
C ARG A 97 -5.69 -2.55 -9.51
N SER A 98 -5.75 -3.89 -9.48
CA SER A 98 -6.92 -4.65 -9.93
C SER A 98 -8.17 -4.43 -9.07
N GLY A 99 -8.01 -3.82 -7.89
CA GLY A 99 -9.04 -3.73 -6.85
C GLY A 99 -9.04 -4.91 -5.87
N GLU A 100 -8.23 -5.95 -6.12
CA GLU A 100 -8.02 -7.06 -5.20
C GLU A 100 -7.47 -6.55 -3.85
N LYS A 101 -7.96 -7.13 -2.76
CA LYS A 101 -7.57 -6.74 -1.41
C LYS A 101 -6.91 -7.88 -0.67
N HIS A 102 -5.82 -7.56 0.03
CA HIS A 102 -5.16 -8.46 0.97
C HIS A 102 -5.23 -7.86 2.37
N TYR A 103 -5.52 -8.70 3.36
CA TYR A 103 -5.72 -8.28 4.73
C TYR A 103 -4.68 -8.91 5.64
N PHE A 104 -4.06 -8.09 6.47
CA PHE A 104 -3.14 -8.53 7.50
C PHE A 104 -3.49 -7.89 8.84
N ARG A 105 -3.12 -8.55 9.92
CA ARG A 105 -3.13 -7.97 11.27
C ARG A 105 -1.69 -7.81 11.75
N PRO A 106 -1.29 -6.63 12.25
CA PRO A 106 -0.03 -6.49 12.96
C PRO A 106 -0.01 -7.36 14.22
N VAL A 107 1.02 -8.20 14.37
CA VAL A 107 1.26 -9.03 15.57
C VAL A 107 2.72 -8.92 15.93
N ASP A 108 3.02 -8.45 17.14
CA ASP A 108 4.37 -8.07 17.58
C ASP A 108 5.05 -7.12 16.58
N LYS A 109 6.09 -7.60 15.89
CA LYS A 109 6.81 -6.89 14.82
C LYS A 109 6.44 -7.41 13.42
N GLY A 110 5.59 -8.43 13.32
CA GLY A 110 5.22 -9.12 12.08
C GLY A 110 3.80 -8.79 11.60
N LEU A 111 3.38 -9.52 10.57
CA LEU A 111 2.06 -9.43 9.95
C LEU A 111 1.45 -10.81 9.84
N GLU A 112 0.28 -11.02 10.44
CA GLU A 112 -0.49 -12.26 10.28
C GLU A 112 -1.51 -12.09 9.15
N LEU A 113 -1.55 -13.04 8.21
CA LEU A 113 -2.54 -13.09 7.15
C LEU A 113 -3.96 -13.29 7.71
N LEU A 114 -4.91 -12.49 7.21
CA LEU A 114 -6.34 -12.62 7.48
C LEU A 114 -7.07 -13.15 6.22
N ASP A 115 -8.32 -13.57 6.39
CA ASP A 115 -9.15 -13.99 5.26
C ASP A 115 -9.64 -12.81 4.41
N GLU A 116 -10.39 -13.11 3.36
CA GLU A 116 -10.94 -12.12 2.40
C GLU A 116 -11.94 -11.15 3.05
N GLN A 117 -12.49 -11.48 4.21
CA GLN A 117 -13.36 -10.61 5.01
C GLN A 117 -12.57 -9.85 6.10
N GLY A 118 -11.25 -10.06 6.15
CA GLY A 118 -10.35 -9.49 7.14
C GLY A 118 -10.60 -10.03 8.56
N GLN A 119 -11.01 -11.30 8.69
CA GLN A 119 -11.12 -12.03 9.94
C GLN A 119 -9.93 -12.99 10.14
N PRO A 120 -9.63 -13.39 11.39
CA PRO A 120 -8.58 -14.36 11.65
C PRO A 120 -8.88 -15.71 10.99
N ILE A 121 -7.93 -16.24 10.22
CA ILE A 121 -8.03 -17.59 9.66
C ILE A 121 -7.79 -18.60 10.80
N ASN A 122 -8.61 -19.65 10.89
CA ASN A 122 -8.34 -20.78 11.79
C ASN A 122 -7.61 -21.89 11.00
N SER A 123 -6.28 -21.92 11.09
CA SER A 123 -5.45 -22.91 10.39
C SER A 123 -4.24 -23.29 11.24
N PRO A 124 -3.82 -24.57 11.23
CA PRO A 124 -2.61 -25.04 11.89
C PRO A 124 -1.32 -24.60 11.18
N LEU A 125 -1.40 -24.08 9.95
CA LEU A 125 -0.23 -23.68 9.16
C LEU A 125 0.27 -22.27 9.53
N PRO A 126 1.59 -22.01 9.45
CA PRO A 126 2.15 -20.68 9.67
C PRO A 126 1.55 -19.63 8.71
N ARG A 127 1.22 -18.45 9.23
CA ARG A 127 0.55 -17.35 8.49
C ARG A 127 1.20 -15.99 8.70
N GLN A 128 2.43 -15.98 9.22
CA GLN A 128 3.11 -14.75 9.59
C GLN A 128 4.18 -14.38 8.59
N LEU A 129 4.21 -13.10 8.21
CA LEU A 129 5.36 -12.45 7.61
C LEU A 129 6.15 -11.75 8.72
N THR A 130 7.46 -11.97 8.75
CA THR A 130 8.37 -11.34 9.70
C THR A 130 9.16 -10.24 9.02
N VAL A 131 9.64 -9.27 9.81
CA VAL A 131 10.51 -8.20 9.30
C VAL A 131 11.69 -8.80 8.52
N SER A 132 11.99 -8.20 7.38
CA SER A 132 13.10 -8.61 6.52
C SER A 132 13.80 -7.36 5.97
N GLU A 133 14.98 -7.56 5.39
CA GLU A 133 15.74 -6.54 4.65
C GLU A 133 16.10 -7.16 3.29
N GLN A 134 15.20 -7.01 2.31
CA GLN A 134 15.38 -7.59 0.98
C GLN A 134 15.34 -6.51 -0.10
N PRO A 135 16.00 -6.74 -1.24
CA PRO A 135 15.86 -5.83 -2.37
C PRO A 135 14.44 -5.91 -2.95
N LEU A 136 14.03 -4.83 -3.63
CA LEU A 136 12.79 -4.82 -4.40
C LEU A 136 12.80 -5.95 -5.45
N PRO A 137 11.65 -6.58 -5.71
CA PRO A 137 11.55 -7.63 -6.71
C PRO A 137 11.72 -7.03 -8.11
N LYS A 138 12.37 -7.79 -8.99
CA LYS A 138 12.51 -7.48 -10.42
C LYS A 138 11.45 -8.14 -11.29
N THR A 139 10.44 -8.74 -10.66
CA THR A 139 9.35 -9.42 -11.35
C THR A 139 8.50 -8.36 -12.08
N PRO A 140 8.37 -8.44 -13.41
CA PRO A 140 7.63 -7.44 -14.18
C PRO A 140 6.16 -7.41 -13.79
N MET A 141 5.62 -6.20 -13.71
CA MET A 141 4.22 -5.90 -13.49
C MET A 141 3.72 -5.08 -14.67
N LEU A 142 2.52 -5.37 -15.17
CA LEU A 142 1.90 -4.51 -16.17
C LEU A 142 1.53 -3.20 -15.48
N MET A 143 2.14 -2.08 -15.85
CA MET A 143 1.86 -0.74 -15.30
C MET A 143 1.12 0.10 -16.33
N LYS A 144 0.23 0.99 -15.86
CA LYS A 144 -0.53 1.96 -16.68
C LYS A 144 -0.35 3.33 -16.06
N GLY A 145 0.13 4.30 -16.82
CA GLY A 145 0.44 5.62 -16.30
C GLY A 145 0.66 6.63 -17.41
N MET A 146 0.80 7.89 -17.02
CA MET A 146 1.10 8.99 -17.93
C MET A 146 2.61 9.17 -18.00
N TYR A 147 3.19 8.89 -19.17
CA TYR A 147 4.59 9.10 -19.48
C TYR A 147 4.83 10.52 -19.99
N ARG A 148 5.87 11.17 -19.48
CA ARG A 148 6.28 12.51 -19.93
C ARG A 148 7.80 12.59 -19.94
N TYR A 149 8.34 13.04 -21.06
CA TYR A 149 9.77 13.33 -21.19
C TYR A 149 10.00 14.83 -21.44
N MET A 150 10.83 15.45 -20.60
CA MET A 150 11.17 16.86 -20.67
C MET A 150 12.49 17.13 -19.93
N ALA A 151 13.37 17.96 -20.50
CA ALA A 151 14.67 18.34 -19.90
C ALA A 151 15.51 17.11 -19.47
N ASP A 152 15.65 16.16 -20.39
CA ASP A 152 16.42 14.91 -20.21
C ASP A 152 15.98 14.02 -19.05
N VAL A 153 14.72 14.18 -18.60
CA VAL A 153 14.12 13.34 -17.55
C VAL A 153 12.82 12.74 -18.06
N ALA A 154 12.72 11.41 -17.93
CA ALA A 154 11.49 10.65 -18.12
C ALA A 154 10.75 10.51 -16.78
N THR A 155 9.45 10.80 -16.79
CA THR A 155 8.57 10.61 -15.63
C THR A 155 7.38 9.74 -15.98
N PHE A 156 6.92 8.99 -15.01
CA PHE A 156 5.76 8.11 -15.11
C PHE A 156 4.82 8.39 -13.94
N SER A 157 3.64 8.93 -14.24
CA SER A 157 2.58 9.15 -13.25
C SER A 157 1.62 7.97 -13.29
N ASP A 158 1.72 7.10 -12.29
CA ASP A 158 0.97 5.86 -12.21
C ASP A 158 -0.53 6.11 -12.00
N CYS A 159 -1.37 5.50 -12.84
CA CYS A 159 -2.82 5.71 -12.78
C CYS A 159 -3.47 5.09 -11.54
N ALA A 160 -2.88 4.05 -10.94
CA ALA A 160 -3.47 3.32 -9.82
C ALA A 160 -3.26 4.02 -8.47
N THR A 161 -2.10 4.64 -8.29
CA THR A 161 -1.65 5.24 -7.04
C THR A 161 -1.61 6.77 -7.09
N GLY A 162 -1.66 7.36 -8.29
CA GLY A 162 -1.49 8.80 -8.50
C GLY A 162 -0.07 9.29 -8.20
N LYS A 163 0.89 8.39 -7.98
CA LYS A 163 2.28 8.74 -7.68
C LYS A 163 3.07 8.93 -8.97
N THR A 164 3.99 9.89 -8.94
CA THR A 164 4.91 10.14 -10.04
C THR A 164 6.29 9.61 -9.67
N PHE A 165 6.86 8.81 -10.56
CA PHE A 165 8.19 8.25 -10.45
C PHE A 165 9.06 8.73 -11.60
N VAL A 166 10.38 8.78 -11.37
CA VAL A 166 11.31 8.81 -12.48
C VAL A 166 11.28 7.45 -13.18
N MET A 167 11.44 7.45 -14.49
CA MET A 167 11.57 6.23 -15.28
C MET A 167 13.02 6.08 -15.72
N GLU A 168 13.56 4.87 -15.63
CA GLU A 168 14.90 4.59 -16.13
C GLU A 168 14.97 4.80 -17.65
N ASP A 169 16.10 5.34 -18.11
CA ASP A 169 16.29 5.79 -19.48
C ASP A 169 16.02 4.69 -20.51
N SER A 170 15.30 5.06 -21.57
CA SER A 170 14.94 4.13 -22.63
C SER A 170 14.77 4.87 -23.95
N ALA A 171 15.82 4.81 -24.77
CA ALA A 171 15.84 5.41 -26.09
C ALA A 171 14.67 4.96 -26.98
N GLU A 172 14.13 3.74 -26.78
CA GLU A 172 12.97 3.28 -27.54
C GLU A 172 11.67 3.95 -27.08
N LEU A 173 11.43 4.06 -25.77
CA LEU A 173 10.26 4.76 -25.24
C LEU A 173 10.29 6.24 -25.62
N GLU A 174 11.47 6.87 -25.53
CA GLU A 174 11.67 8.25 -25.95
C GLU A 174 11.32 8.44 -27.43
N ARG A 175 11.86 7.60 -28.33
CA ARG A 175 11.53 7.64 -29.77
C ARG A 175 10.04 7.43 -30.05
N GLN A 176 9.37 6.56 -29.32
CA GLN A 176 7.92 6.38 -29.45
C GLN A 176 7.16 7.64 -29.01
N TYR A 177 7.49 8.18 -27.85
CA TYR A 177 6.90 9.40 -27.31
C TYR A 177 7.04 10.60 -28.25
N PHE A 178 8.24 10.83 -28.82
CA PHE A 178 8.47 11.94 -29.74
C PHE A 178 7.72 11.81 -31.07
N ARG A 179 7.33 10.60 -31.48
CA ARG A 179 6.54 10.37 -32.72
C ARG A 179 5.06 10.73 -32.56
N ILE A 180 4.52 10.65 -31.34
CA ILE A 180 3.08 10.72 -31.10
C ILE A 180 2.65 11.93 -30.27
N ARG A 181 3.56 12.57 -29.53
CA ARG A 181 3.23 13.76 -28.76
C ARG A 181 2.84 14.91 -29.71
N ASN A 182 1.82 15.67 -29.34
CA ASN A 182 1.36 16.85 -30.07
C ASN A 182 2.10 18.11 -29.62
N THR A 183 2.40 18.24 -28.33
CA THR A 183 3.09 19.42 -27.76
C THR A 183 4.28 19.04 -26.89
N ALA A 184 5.23 19.97 -26.75
CA ALA A 184 6.39 19.78 -25.87
C ALA A 184 5.94 19.54 -24.42
N GLY A 185 6.48 18.49 -23.80
CA GLY A 185 6.15 18.12 -22.43
C GLY A 185 4.72 17.62 -22.23
N GLN A 186 3.96 17.28 -23.27
CA GLN A 186 2.67 16.60 -23.13
C GLN A 186 2.85 15.28 -22.40
N ALA A 187 1.93 14.92 -21.51
CA ALA A 187 1.88 13.59 -20.94
C ALA A 187 1.08 12.64 -21.87
N VAL A 188 1.61 11.45 -22.11
CA VAL A 188 1.05 10.44 -23.03
C VAL A 188 0.75 9.18 -22.25
N LEU A 189 -0.42 8.56 -22.46
CA LEU A 189 -0.74 7.31 -21.78
C LEU A 189 0.25 6.23 -22.23
N LEU A 190 0.82 5.51 -21.27
CA LEU A 190 1.75 4.41 -21.46
C LEU A 190 1.28 3.18 -20.66
N VAL A 191 1.22 2.03 -21.34
CA VAL A 191 1.04 0.72 -20.72
C VAL A 191 2.25 -0.14 -21.08
N LEU A 192 2.93 -0.69 -20.07
CA LEU A 192 4.13 -1.51 -20.26
C LEU A 192 4.33 -2.50 -19.11
N PRO A 193 5.01 -3.64 -19.34
CA PRO A 193 5.63 -4.41 -18.26
C PRO A 193 6.80 -3.59 -17.68
N ALA A 194 6.88 -3.49 -16.36
CA ALA A 194 7.96 -2.80 -15.65
C ALA A 194 8.07 -3.30 -14.21
N HIS A 195 9.17 -2.99 -13.54
CA HIS A 195 9.34 -3.20 -12.10
C HIS A 195 9.84 -1.93 -11.41
N PHE A 196 9.80 -1.90 -10.08
CA PHE A 196 10.38 -0.81 -9.30
C PHE A 196 11.81 -1.15 -8.90
N ALA A 197 12.70 -0.16 -8.97
CA ALA A 197 14.06 -0.26 -8.49
C ALA A 197 14.44 1.01 -7.71
N VAL A 198 15.50 0.91 -6.90
CA VAL A 198 16.13 2.07 -6.26
C VAL A 198 17.38 2.39 -7.08
N ILE A 199 17.41 3.57 -7.71
CA ILE A 199 18.49 4.00 -8.60
C ILE A 199 19.09 5.34 -8.11
N PRO A 200 20.33 5.67 -8.48
CA PRO A 200 20.89 7.00 -8.25
C PRO A 200 20.01 8.07 -8.89
N SER A 201 19.78 9.16 -8.16
CA SER A 201 19.07 10.33 -8.68
C SER A 201 20.03 11.26 -9.44
N MET A 202 19.47 12.31 -10.07
CA MET A 202 20.27 13.39 -10.66
C MET A 202 20.97 14.26 -9.61
N GLU A 203 20.50 14.24 -8.35
CA GLU A 203 21.18 14.84 -7.21
C GLU A 203 22.23 13.88 -6.66
N GLU A 204 23.47 14.35 -6.54
CA GLU A 204 24.59 13.54 -6.10
C GLU A 204 24.36 12.95 -4.70
N GLY A 205 24.60 11.64 -4.57
CA GLY A 205 24.46 10.91 -3.31
C GLY A 205 23.02 10.58 -2.90
N GLN A 206 22.02 10.98 -3.69
CA GLN A 206 20.62 10.62 -3.43
C GLN A 206 20.18 9.42 -4.26
N MET A 207 19.35 8.57 -3.64
CA MET A 207 18.73 7.41 -4.27
C MET A 207 17.22 7.62 -4.34
N VAL A 208 16.61 7.25 -5.46
CA VAL A 208 15.17 7.40 -5.69
C VAL A 208 14.55 6.10 -6.18
N LYS A 209 13.28 5.89 -5.84
CA LYS A 209 12.46 4.81 -6.41
C LYS A 209 12.09 5.17 -7.85
N ALA A 210 12.39 4.28 -8.78
CA ALA A 210 12.17 4.47 -10.21
C ALA A 210 11.37 3.31 -10.80
N VAL A 211 10.75 3.58 -11.95
CA VAL A 211 10.13 2.56 -12.80
C VAL A 211 11.14 2.12 -13.85
N VAL A 212 11.39 0.81 -13.93
CA VAL A 212 12.30 0.19 -14.88
C VAL A 212 11.49 -0.59 -15.91
N PRO A 213 11.51 -0.19 -17.20
CA PRO A 213 10.81 -0.90 -18.27
C PRO A 213 11.32 -2.33 -18.47
N ASP A 214 10.41 -3.30 -18.56
CA ASP A 214 10.71 -4.71 -18.83
C ASP A 214 10.24 -5.14 -20.22
N GLY A 215 11.13 -5.78 -20.97
CA GLY A 215 10.82 -6.37 -22.28
C GLY A 215 10.78 -5.34 -23.42
N LYS A 216 11.62 -5.58 -24.43
CA LYS A 216 11.67 -4.74 -25.63
C LYS A 216 10.35 -4.88 -26.41
N ASN A 217 9.74 -3.76 -26.80
CA ASN A 217 8.56 -3.68 -27.67
C ASN A 217 7.20 -4.12 -27.08
N LYS A 218 7.06 -4.18 -25.75
CA LYS A 218 5.76 -4.44 -25.09
C LYS A 218 5.05 -3.18 -24.61
N ALA A 219 5.65 -2.02 -24.85
CA ALA A 219 5.07 -0.72 -24.51
C ALA A 219 4.00 -0.31 -25.53
N LEU A 220 2.88 0.17 -25.02
CA LEU A 220 1.79 0.75 -25.79
C LEU A 220 1.63 2.20 -25.35
N MET A 221 1.78 3.14 -26.28
CA MET A 221 1.58 4.55 -26.01
C MET A 221 0.40 5.11 -26.81
N ASN A 222 -0.37 6.01 -26.20
CA ASN A 222 -1.46 6.73 -26.86
C ASN A 222 -1.56 8.17 -26.35
N ALA A 223 -1.47 9.15 -27.26
CA ALA A 223 -1.47 10.58 -26.92
C ALA A 223 -2.88 11.16 -26.67
N ASP A 224 -3.92 10.45 -27.09
CA ASP A 224 -5.32 10.87 -27.00
C ASP A 224 -6.06 10.25 -25.82
N LEU A 225 -5.45 9.26 -25.15
CA LEU A 225 -6.01 8.58 -23.98
C LEU A 225 -5.39 9.08 -22.67
N ASN A 226 -6.07 8.78 -21.57
CA ASN A 226 -5.65 9.11 -20.22
C ASN A 226 -5.91 7.93 -19.25
N CYS A 227 -5.73 8.15 -17.96
CA CYS A 227 -5.93 7.11 -16.95
C CYS A 227 -7.36 6.55 -16.89
N ASP A 228 -8.36 7.38 -17.21
CA ASP A 228 -9.79 7.04 -17.16
C ASP A 228 -10.29 6.35 -18.43
N SER A 229 -9.44 6.28 -19.47
CA SER A 229 -9.71 5.57 -20.73
C SER A 229 -9.62 4.06 -20.62
#